data_AF-A0A922MRZ6-F1
#
_entry.id   AF-A0A922MRZ6-F1
#
_cell.length_a   1.000
_cell.length_b   1.000
_cell.length_c   1.000
_cell.angle_alpha   90.00
_cell.angle_beta   90.00
_cell.angle_gamma   90.00
#
_symmetry.space_group_name_H-M   'P 1'
#
loop_
_entity.id
_entity.type
_entity.pdbx_description
1 polymer ?
#
loop_
_entity_poly.entity_id
_entity_poly.type
_entity_poly.pdbx_seq_one_letter_code
_entity_poly.pdbx_strand_id
1 'polypeptide(L)'
;MIGREEIEISEDKVADVFYAGDAPLNEASLYKLKSGPALAICFRLLNTDVHFVSLVRRILYETIYPPRDEAHDSESPWSPKTAFDRYKSYSPCKEEIWQHRKEEKVERKAGNLISLLPSREAIIEAIEASKNEKEQRKLQLLKTGNLEALAALNEKSDLNLATLASELSVVRLVLRLFVTLCNMEEEEEFVIDENEYFPPPGLLIPGFYAPPNDIAKTNGLAVLFPKLVRERVTPNPEFLPPHVLVLLEINKRYKAIETIAPYKHAIINMGIFEALSPYHSVHIAYTVKQFDTLDISSLNLDKLRLAFMMSMEVDVPLLHLMDLNPVFVSRDCATGEEECAAMFPVNYADDYDQFEDFN
;
A
#
# COMPACT_ATOMS: atom_id res chain seq x y z
N MET A 1 -11.96 -0.14 18.39
CA MET A 1 -11.04 0.15 17.26
C MET A 1 -10.91 -1.13 16.43
N ILE A 2 -11.07 -1.07 15.11
CA ILE A 2 -11.00 -2.24 14.20
C ILE A 2 -9.70 -2.25 13.40
N GLY A 3 -9.20 -1.07 13.03
CA GLY A 3 -7.99 -0.94 12.22
C GLY A 3 -7.16 0.25 12.67
N ARG A 4 -5.83 0.09 12.59
CA ARG A 4 -4.82 1.13 12.79
C ARG A 4 -3.74 0.87 11.75
N GLU A 5 -3.50 1.84 10.88
CA GLU A 5 -2.46 1.74 9.84
C GLU A 5 -1.71 3.08 9.74
N GLU A 6 -0.38 2.99 9.62
CA GLU A 6 0.49 4.12 9.31
C GLU A 6 0.71 4.13 7.80
N ILE A 7 0.31 5.21 7.14
CA ILE A 7 0.20 5.28 5.69
C ILE A 7 0.87 6.56 5.20
N GLU A 8 1.71 6.41 4.18
CA GLU A 8 2.18 7.53 3.37
C GLU A 8 1.12 7.87 2.32
N ILE A 9 0.65 9.13 2.35
CA ILE A 9 -0.46 9.57 1.50
C ILE A 9 0.11 10.20 0.23
N SER A 10 -0.11 9.51 -0.90
CA SER A 10 0.18 10.04 -2.24
C SER A 10 -0.91 11.00 -2.71
N GLU A 11 -0.61 11.79 -3.75
CA GLU A 11 -1.54 12.80 -4.30
C GLU A 11 -2.89 12.20 -4.73
N ASP A 12 -2.87 11.07 -5.43
CA ASP A 12 -4.09 10.37 -5.86
C ASP A 12 -4.93 9.93 -4.64
N LYS A 13 -4.27 9.40 -3.60
CA LYS A 13 -4.95 8.99 -2.36
C LYS A 13 -5.55 10.17 -1.62
N VAL A 14 -4.93 11.36 -1.65
CA VAL A 14 -5.55 12.56 -1.08
C VAL A 14 -6.82 12.90 -1.85
N ALA A 15 -6.77 12.94 -3.18
CA ALA A 15 -7.94 13.25 -4.00
C ALA A 15 -9.10 12.29 -3.70
N ASP A 16 -8.82 11.00 -3.57
CA ASP A 16 -9.83 9.97 -3.30
C ASP A 16 -10.37 10.00 -1.86
N VAL A 17 -9.50 10.17 -0.85
CA VAL A 17 -9.88 10.19 0.57
C VAL A 17 -10.70 11.43 0.91
N PHE A 18 -10.39 12.56 0.30
CA PHE A 18 -11.07 13.83 0.54
C PHE A 18 -12.14 14.13 -0.51
N TYR A 19 -12.42 13.19 -1.42
CA TYR A 19 -13.51 13.31 -2.38
C TYR A 19 -14.85 13.54 -1.66
N ALA A 20 -15.58 14.58 -2.07
CA ALA A 20 -16.84 15.02 -1.46
C ALA A 20 -16.74 15.36 0.05
N GLY A 21 -15.55 15.71 0.54
CA GLY A 21 -15.34 16.25 1.88
C GLY A 21 -15.74 17.73 1.97
N ASP A 22 -16.43 18.11 3.05
CA ASP A 22 -16.86 19.51 3.28
C ASP A 22 -15.74 20.42 3.80
N ALA A 23 -14.58 19.85 4.15
CA ALA A 23 -13.46 20.63 4.68
C ALA A 23 -12.61 21.13 3.51
N PRO A 24 -12.53 22.46 3.27
CA PRO A 24 -11.61 22.98 2.27
C PRO A 24 -10.18 22.65 2.72
N LEU A 25 -9.54 21.75 1.98
CA LEU A 25 -8.14 21.43 2.16
C LEU A 25 -7.32 22.67 1.81
N ASN A 26 -6.69 23.28 2.81
CA ASN A 26 -5.71 24.32 2.52
C ASN A 26 -4.39 23.68 2.09
N GLU A 27 -3.60 24.47 1.36
CA GLU A 27 -2.31 24.03 0.81
C GLU A 27 -1.34 23.55 1.89
N ALA A 28 -1.38 24.16 3.08
CA ALA A 28 -0.56 23.76 4.21
C ALA A 28 -0.92 22.37 4.75
N SER A 29 -2.20 22.00 4.79
CA SER A 29 -2.64 20.67 5.20
C SER A 29 -2.25 19.62 4.17
N LEU A 30 -2.39 19.93 2.88
CA LEU A 30 -1.96 19.06 1.79
C LEU A 30 -0.46 18.81 1.85
N TYR A 31 0.33 19.87 2.00
CA TYR A 31 1.78 19.76 2.16
C TYR A 31 2.14 18.92 3.40
N LYS A 32 1.46 19.15 4.53
CA LYS A 32 1.73 18.39 5.77
C LYS A 32 1.40 16.90 5.63
N LEU A 33 0.27 16.57 5.00
CA LEU A 33 -0.13 15.18 4.73
C LEU A 33 0.84 14.46 3.79
N LYS A 34 1.44 15.18 2.83
CA LYS A 34 2.47 14.63 1.92
C LYS A 34 3.86 14.56 2.56
N SER A 35 4.15 15.41 3.55
CA SER A 35 5.49 15.54 4.15
C SER A 35 5.89 14.40 5.09
N GLY A 36 4.95 13.55 5.51
CA GLY A 36 5.25 12.49 6.47
C GLY A 36 4.14 11.44 6.61
N PRO A 37 4.37 10.40 7.43
CA PRO A 37 3.40 9.32 7.62
C PRO A 37 2.17 9.83 8.38
N ALA A 38 0.99 9.47 7.88
CA ALA A 38 -0.29 9.74 8.53
C ALA A 38 -0.81 8.48 9.22
N LEU A 39 -1.42 8.66 10.40
CA LEU A 39 -2.03 7.56 11.14
C LEU A 39 -3.52 7.48 10.83
N ALA A 40 -3.94 6.43 10.12
CA ALA A 40 -5.34 6.13 9.86
C ALA A 40 -5.89 5.20 10.96
N ILE A 41 -7.02 5.56 11.55
CA ILE A 41 -7.68 4.76 12.60
C ILE A 41 -9.15 4.55 12.25
N CYS A 42 -9.57 3.28 12.23
CA CYS A 42 -10.95 2.88 11.99
C CYS A 42 -11.62 2.41 13.28
N PHE A 43 -12.78 2.98 13.59
CA PHE A 43 -13.60 2.60 14.75
C PHE A 43 -14.91 1.94 14.31
N ARG A 44 -15.30 0.84 14.98
CA ARG A 44 -16.66 0.31 14.93
C ARG A 44 -17.44 0.94 16.06
N LEU A 45 -18.62 1.46 15.76
CA LEU A 45 -19.64 1.63 16.77
C LEU A 45 -20.51 0.37 16.83
N LEU A 46 -20.87 -0.03 18.05
CA LEU A 46 -21.85 -1.09 18.31
C LEU A 46 -23.26 -0.52 18.43
N ASN A 47 -23.40 0.73 18.87
CA ASN A 47 -24.67 1.45 18.93
C ASN A 47 -24.87 2.29 17.66
N THR A 48 -25.93 1.99 16.93
CA THR A 48 -26.35 2.71 15.71
C THR A 48 -26.91 4.10 16.00
N ASP A 49 -27.39 4.34 17.22
CA ASP A 49 -28.06 5.58 17.61
C ASP A 49 -27.09 6.72 17.94
N VAL A 50 -25.79 6.45 17.98
CA VAL A 50 -24.74 7.43 18.29
C VAL A 50 -24.01 7.82 17.01
N HIS A 51 -24.09 9.08 16.62
CA HIS A 51 -23.29 9.60 15.50
C HIS A 51 -21.81 9.72 15.91
N PHE A 52 -20.97 8.81 15.39
CA PHE A 52 -19.52 8.78 15.68
C PHE A 52 -18.83 10.12 15.45
N VAL A 53 -19.12 10.75 14.29
CA VAL A 53 -18.51 12.02 13.90
C VAL A 53 -18.89 13.11 14.90
N SER A 54 -20.15 13.16 15.35
CA SER A 54 -20.60 14.11 16.36
C SER A 54 -19.93 13.86 17.71
N LEU A 55 -19.72 12.60 18.10
CA LEU A 55 -19.04 12.23 19.34
C LEU A 55 -17.55 12.60 19.29
N VAL A 56 -16.85 12.28 18.20
CA VAL A 56 -15.45 12.64 18.01
C VAL A 56 -15.28 14.15 17.93
N ARG A 57 -16.16 14.85 17.20
CA ARG A 57 -16.17 16.31 17.18
C ARG A 57 -16.43 16.89 18.57
N ARG A 58 -17.33 16.29 19.34
CA ARG A 58 -17.53 16.69 20.73
C ARG A 58 -16.26 16.51 21.55
N ILE A 59 -15.58 15.35 21.48
CA ILE A 59 -14.30 15.14 22.18
C ILE A 59 -13.22 16.13 21.73
N LEU A 60 -13.15 16.44 20.44
CA LEU A 60 -12.10 17.29 19.88
C LEU A 60 -12.34 18.79 20.12
N TYR A 61 -13.59 19.25 20.00
CA TYR A 61 -13.95 20.67 19.99
C TYR A 61 -14.69 21.13 21.24
N GLU A 62 -15.18 20.23 22.11
CA GLU A 62 -15.76 20.62 23.39
C GLU A 62 -14.65 21.00 24.38
N THR A 63 -14.90 22.07 25.12
CA THR A 63 -13.92 22.61 26.07
C THR A 63 -13.94 21.76 27.33
N ILE A 64 -12.86 21.04 27.59
CA ILE A 64 -12.70 20.28 28.82
C ILE A 64 -12.33 21.27 29.94
N TYR A 65 -13.27 21.53 30.86
CA TYR A 65 -12.96 22.21 32.11
C TYR A 65 -12.23 21.20 33.02
N PRO A 66 -10.98 21.46 33.44
CA PRO A 66 -10.38 20.64 34.48
C PRO A 66 -11.21 20.76 35.76
N PRO A 67 -11.28 19.70 36.60
CA PRO A 67 -11.86 19.81 37.93
C PRO A 67 -11.20 20.97 38.68
N ARG A 68 -12.00 21.86 39.26
CA ARG A 68 -11.48 22.96 40.08
C ARG A 68 -10.93 22.36 41.37
N ASP A 69 -9.62 22.17 41.45
CA ASP A 69 -8.96 21.96 42.74
C ASP A 69 -8.91 23.30 43.47
N GLU A 70 -9.67 23.44 44.57
CA GLU A 70 -9.80 24.67 45.37
C GLU A 70 -8.50 25.08 46.12
N ALA A 71 -7.34 24.50 45.79
CA ALA A 71 -6.11 24.63 46.59
C ALA A 71 -4.99 25.48 45.95
N HIS A 72 -5.16 25.97 44.72
CA HIS A 72 -4.13 26.80 44.07
C HIS A 72 -4.70 28.05 43.39
N ASP A 73 -5.11 29.02 44.21
CA ASP A 73 -5.21 30.42 43.81
C ASP A 73 -3.79 31.00 43.67
N SER A 74 -3.16 30.72 42.53
CA SER A 74 -2.04 31.53 42.05
C SER A 74 -1.99 31.45 40.53
N GLU A 75 -2.45 32.54 39.92
CA GLU A 75 -2.16 33.05 38.58
C GLU A 75 -1.45 32.07 37.64
N SER A 76 -2.22 31.27 36.92
CA SER A 76 -1.75 30.72 35.65
C SER A 76 -2.84 30.87 34.58
N PRO A 77 -2.50 31.36 33.37
CA PRO A 77 -3.47 31.70 32.34
C PRO A 77 -3.87 30.43 31.56
N TRP A 78 -4.49 29.46 32.23
CA TRP A 78 -5.05 28.29 31.55
C TRP A 78 -6.41 28.67 31.00
N SER A 79 -6.41 29.43 29.90
CA SER A 79 -7.61 29.56 29.06
C SER A 79 -8.08 28.13 28.73
N PRO A 80 -9.36 27.79 28.91
CA PRO A 80 -9.85 26.46 28.59
C PRO A 80 -9.66 26.22 27.08
N LYS A 81 -8.65 25.41 26.73
CA LYS A 81 -8.30 25.06 25.35
C LYS A 81 -8.97 23.75 24.98
N THR A 82 -9.61 23.72 23.82
CA THR A 82 -10.16 22.47 23.25
C THR A 82 -9.02 21.50 22.92
N ALA A 83 -9.31 20.20 22.78
CA ALA A 83 -8.30 19.26 22.31
C ALA A 83 -7.79 19.65 20.91
N PHE A 84 -8.67 20.15 20.05
CA PHE A 84 -8.30 20.74 18.77
C PHE A 84 -7.31 21.90 18.93
N ASP A 85 -7.51 22.82 19.88
CA ASP A 85 -6.58 23.94 20.12
C ASP A 85 -5.21 23.49 20.62
N ARG A 86 -5.11 22.28 21.20
CA ARG A 86 -3.84 21.70 21.64
C ARG A 86 -3.07 21.06 20.50
N TYR A 87 -3.76 20.53 19.49
CA TYR A 87 -3.16 19.77 18.39
C TYR A 87 -3.22 20.48 17.03
N LYS A 88 -3.82 21.67 16.96
CA LYS A 88 -3.71 22.53 15.78
C LYS A 88 -2.29 23.08 15.67
N SER A 89 -1.75 23.06 14.46
CA SER A 89 -0.49 23.72 14.15
C SER A 89 -0.72 24.78 13.09
N TYR A 90 0.23 25.69 12.94
CA TYR A 90 0.24 26.69 11.87
C TYR A 90 1.41 26.38 10.94
N SER A 91 1.26 26.69 9.65
CA SER A 91 2.39 26.60 8.72
C SER A 91 3.52 27.54 9.21
N PRO A 92 4.71 26.99 9.48
CA PRO A 92 5.86 27.79 9.88
C PRO A 92 6.34 28.67 8.72
N CYS A 93 7.01 29.77 9.04
CA CYS A 93 7.67 30.61 8.04
C CYS A 93 8.85 29.87 7.39
N LYS A 94 9.21 30.26 6.15
CA LYS A 94 10.37 29.70 5.43
C LYS A 94 11.64 29.73 6.28
N GLU A 95 11.86 30.85 6.98
CA GLU A 95 12.99 31.06 7.88
C GLU A 95 12.97 30.12 9.09
N GLU A 96 11.79 29.88 9.68
CA GLU A 96 11.61 28.96 10.81
C GLU A 96 11.88 27.51 10.42
N ILE A 97 11.45 27.10 9.22
CA ILE A 97 11.71 25.75 8.69
C ILE A 97 13.21 25.54 8.52
N TRP A 98 13.91 26.53 7.98
CA TRP A 98 15.36 26.45 7.80
C TRP A 98 16.11 26.47 9.13
N GLN A 99 15.67 27.27 10.10
CA GLN A 99 16.21 27.24 11.45
C GLN A 99 16.03 25.88 12.10
N HIS A 100 14.82 25.30 12.05
CA HIS A 100 14.55 23.98 12.61
C HIS A 100 15.39 22.88 11.94
N ARG A 101 15.55 22.91 10.61
CA ARG A 101 16.41 21.95 9.90
C ARG A 101 17.89 22.10 10.28
N LYS A 102 18.33 23.34 10.51
CA LYS A 102 19.70 23.63 10.96
C LYS A 102 19.90 23.11 12.39
N GLU A 103 18.96 23.36 13.28
CA GLU A 103 18.96 22.88 14.66
C GLU A 103 18.93 21.35 14.72
N GLU A 104 18.06 20.69 13.96
CA GLU A 104 17.97 19.22 13.91
C GLU A 104 19.26 18.59 13.37
N LYS A 105 19.91 19.18 12.37
CA LYS A 105 21.23 18.73 11.91
C LYS A 105 22.29 18.90 12.99
N VAL A 106 22.28 20.02 13.72
CA VAL A 106 23.20 20.26 14.83
C VAL A 106 22.97 19.27 15.95
N GLU A 107 21.71 18.97 16.28
CA GLU A 107 21.34 18.02 17.33
C GLU A 107 21.69 16.57 16.95
N ARG A 108 21.44 16.16 15.70
CA ARG A 108 21.90 14.85 15.19
C ARG A 108 23.42 14.73 15.24
N LYS A 109 24.15 15.78 14.83
CA LYS A 109 25.62 15.82 14.92
C LYS A 109 26.08 15.75 16.38
N ALA A 110 25.44 16.47 17.30
CA ALA A 110 25.74 16.43 18.72
C ALA A 110 25.44 15.06 19.35
N GLY A 111 24.31 14.44 19.02
CA GLY A 111 23.95 13.09 19.49
C GLY A 111 24.93 12.02 19.01
N ASN A 112 25.36 12.09 17.75
CA ASN A 112 26.41 11.20 17.22
C ASN A 112 27.74 11.41 17.96
N LEU A 113 28.11 12.66 18.25
CA LEU A 113 29.32 12.98 18.99
C LEU A 113 29.27 12.44 20.43
N ILE A 114 28.12 12.59 21.11
CA ILE A 114 27.90 12.11 22.48
C ILE A 114 27.93 10.57 22.54
N SER A 115 27.38 9.88 21.54
CA SER A 115 27.40 8.41 21.46
C SER A 115 28.82 7.82 21.34
N LEU A 116 29.79 8.62 20.87
CA LEU A 116 31.19 8.23 20.71
C LEU A 116 32.06 8.51 21.96
N LEU A 117 31.54 9.27 22.94
CA LEU A 117 32.24 9.57 24.19
C LEU A 117 32.41 8.34 25.12
N PRO A 118 31.39 7.51 25.40
CA PRO A 118 31.54 6.37 26.31
C PRO A 118 32.46 5.28 25.73
N SER A 119 32.51 5.14 24.40
CA SER A 119 33.44 4.22 23.73
C SER A 119 34.90 4.71 23.81
N ARG A 120 35.14 6.02 23.92
CA ARG A 120 36.46 6.59 24.17
C ARG A 120 36.96 6.33 25.59
N GLU A 121 36.10 6.47 26.59
CA GLU A 121 36.43 6.20 27.99
C GLU A 121 36.73 4.71 28.22
N ALA A 122 35.94 3.82 27.63
CA ALA A 122 36.16 2.37 27.70
C ALA A 122 37.50 1.93 27.08
N ILE A 123 37.94 2.56 25.99
CA ILE A 123 39.24 2.27 25.37
C ILE A 123 40.39 2.70 26.28
N ILE A 124 40.28 3.87 26.93
CA ILE A 124 41.31 4.37 27.86
C ILE A 124 41.37 3.48 29.10
N GLU A 125 40.23 3.11 29.67
CA GLU A 125 40.13 2.23 30.83
C GLU A 125 40.68 0.82 30.53
N ALA A 126 40.42 0.27 29.34
CA ALA A 126 40.98 -1.01 28.91
C ALA A 126 42.52 -0.97 28.80
N ILE A 127 43.08 0.16 28.35
CA ILE A 127 44.54 0.35 28.29
C ILE A 127 45.13 0.43 29.70
N GLU A 128 44.48 1.13 30.62
CA GLU A 128 44.92 1.25 32.02
C GLU A 128 44.80 -0.08 32.78
N ALA A 129 43.70 -0.82 32.59
CA ALA A 129 43.53 -2.16 33.16
C ALA A 129 44.62 -3.13 32.67
N SER A 130 44.95 -3.10 31.37
CA SER A 130 46.02 -3.92 30.81
C SER A 130 47.39 -3.57 31.39
N LYS A 131 47.66 -2.29 31.68
CA LYS A 131 48.89 -1.86 32.36
C LYS A 131 48.95 -2.38 33.80
N ASN A 132 47.86 -2.22 34.54
CA ASN A 132 47.78 -2.64 35.94
C ASN A 132 47.92 -4.17 36.09
N GLU A 133 47.31 -4.95 35.21
CA GLU A 133 47.46 -6.42 35.23
C GLU A 133 48.92 -6.84 34.95
N LYS A 134 49.61 -6.14 34.04
CA LYS A 134 51.02 -6.39 33.75
C LYS A 134 51.92 -6.03 34.93
N GLU A 135 51.65 -4.93 35.63
CA GLU A 135 52.37 -4.56 36.86
C GLU A 135 52.15 -5.60 37.98
N GLN A 136 50.92 -6.09 38.14
CA GLN A 136 50.62 -7.16 39.09
C GLN A 136 51.36 -8.47 38.76
N ARG A 137 51.42 -8.86 37.47
CA ARG A 137 52.21 -10.01 37.02
C ARG A 137 53.70 -9.83 37.30
N LYS A 138 54.24 -8.62 37.08
CA LYS A 138 55.64 -8.30 37.40
C LYS A 138 55.91 -8.41 38.90
N LEU A 139 55.01 -7.93 39.75
CA LEU A 139 55.12 -8.04 41.20
C LEU A 139 55.03 -9.51 41.68
N GLN A 140 54.20 -10.33 41.05
CA GLN A 140 54.13 -11.77 41.36
C GLN A 140 55.43 -12.49 40.99
N LEU A 141 56.02 -12.18 39.84
CA LEU A 141 57.31 -12.76 39.41
C LEU A 141 58.48 -12.31 40.28
N LEU A 142 58.46 -11.06 40.77
CA LEU A 142 59.44 -10.58 41.76
C LEU A 142 59.31 -11.32 43.09
N LYS A 143 58.09 -11.64 43.53
CA LYS A 143 57.85 -12.41 44.76
C LYS A 143 58.29 -13.88 44.66
N THR A 144 58.21 -14.49 43.47
CA THR A 144 58.61 -15.88 43.25
C THR A 144 60.11 -16.05 42.93
N GLY A 145 60.87 -14.96 42.83
CA GLY A 145 62.34 -15.00 42.67
C GLY A 145 62.83 -15.51 41.33
N ASN A 146 61.96 -15.56 40.30
CA ASN A 146 62.30 -16.11 38.99
C ASN A 146 62.78 -15.00 38.04
N LEU A 147 64.09 -14.76 38.02
CA LEU A 147 64.73 -13.64 37.31
C LEU A 147 64.75 -13.81 35.78
N GLU A 148 64.76 -15.03 35.26
CA GLU A 148 64.77 -15.32 33.81
C GLU A 148 63.43 -14.98 33.14
N ALA A 149 62.30 -15.29 33.80
CA ALA A 149 60.97 -14.97 33.31
C ALA A 149 60.69 -13.45 33.29
N LEU A 150 61.37 -12.69 34.16
CA LEU A 150 61.23 -11.23 34.26
C LEU A 150 62.02 -10.52 33.14
N ALA A 151 63.19 -11.03 32.77
CA ALA A 151 63.98 -10.53 31.65
C ALA A 151 63.24 -10.70 30.31
N ALA A 152 62.62 -11.87 30.08
CA ALA A 152 61.82 -12.14 28.88
C ALA A 152 60.56 -11.27 28.76
N LEU A 153 60.01 -10.81 29.90
CA LEU A 153 58.87 -9.89 29.94
C LEU A 153 59.27 -8.44 29.62
N ASN A 154 60.47 -8.01 30.03
CA ASN A 154 61.01 -6.69 29.69
C ASN A 154 61.47 -6.61 28.22
N GLU A 155 62.09 -7.65 27.66
CA GLU A 155 62.42 -7.66 26.21
C GLU A 155 61.15 -7.62 25.34
N LYS A 156 60.08 -8.29 25.78
CA LYS A 156 58.76 -8.18 25.14
C LYS A 156 58.09 -6.81 25.36
N SER A 157 58.42 -6.07 26.43
CA SER A 157 57.85 -4.74 26.64
C SER A 157 58.43 -3.70 25.70
N ASP A 158 59.72 -3.76 25.40
CA ASP A 158 60.39 -2.76 24.55
C ASP A 158 60.01 -2.90 23.07
N LEU A 159 59.83 -4.13 22.58
CA LEU A 159 59.28 -4.41 21.25
C LEU A 159 57.81 -3.97 21.13
N ASN A 160 56.99 -4.20 22.15
CA ASN A 160 55.58 -3.78 22.13
C ASN A 160 55.41 -2.26 22.33
N LEU A 161 56.32 -1.57 23.00
CA LEU A 161 56.28 -0.11 23.15
C LEU A 161 56.48 0.60 21.81
N ALA A 162 57.35 0.05 20.95
CA ALA A 162 57.56 0.54 19.59
C ALA A 162 56.32 0.31 18.69
N THR A 163 55.67 -0.85 18.82
CA THR A 163 54.40 -1.15 18.11
C THR A 163 53.25 -0.27 18.61
N LEU A 164 53.14 -0.05 19.92
CA LEU A 164 52.14 0.85 20.53
C LEU A 164 52.40 2.33 20.19
N ALA A 165 53.65 2.76 20.03
CA ALA A 165 53.99 4.10 19.57
C ALA A 165 53.60 4.32 18.10
N SER A 166 53.76 3.29 17.26
CA SER A 166 53.26 3.27 15.89
C SER A 166 51.73 3.32 15.85
N GLU A 167 51.05 2.49 16.66
CA GLU A 167 49.58 2.50 16.78
C GLU A 167 49.05 3.82 17.34
N LEU A 168 49.70 4.43 18.33
CA LEU A 168 49.37 5.77 18.84
C LEU A 168 49.59 6.85 17.78
N SER A 169 50.61 6.72 16.92
CA SER A 169 50.82 7.64 15.79
C SER A 169 49.72 7.49 14.74
N VAL A 170 49.29 6.27 14.44
CA VAL A 170 48.18 5.97 13.53
C VAL A 170 46.87 6.46 14.13
N VAL A 171 46.60 6.21 15.41
CA VAL A 171 45.42 6.75 16.11
C VAL A 171 45.43 8.27 16.11
N ARG A 172 46.58 8.92 16.33
CA ARG A 172 46.70 10.39 16.30
C ARG A 172 46.55 10.96 14.88
N LEU A 173 46.98 10.22 13.86
CA LEU A 173 46.84 10.58 12.45
C LEU A 173 45.41 10.35 11.95
N VAL A 174 44.75 9.29 12.41
CA VAL A 174 43.31 9.04 12.23
C VAL A 174 42.51 10.09 12.98
N LEU A 175 42.90 10.49 14.20
CA LEU A 175 42.24 11.57 14.96
C LEU A 175 42.40 12.91 14.23
N ARG A 176 43.59 13.21 13.69
CA ARG A 176 43.80 14.41 12.87
C ARG A 176 42.98 14.34 11.60
N LEU A 177 42.97 13.22 10.88
CA LEU A 177 42.21 13.05 9.65
C LEU A 177 40.71 13.15 9.91
N PHE A 178 40.23 12.62 11.03
CA PHE A 178 38.83 12.69 11.46
C PHE A 178 38.44 14.11 11.87
N VAL A 179 39.27 14.81 12.66
CA VAL A 179 39.05 16.23 12.98
C VAL A 179 39.13 17.10 11.72
N THR A 180 40.01 16.79 10.78
CA THR A 180 40.11 17.52 9.51
C THR A 180 38.90 17.21 8.61
N LEU A 181 38.42 15.97 8.56
CA LEU A 181 37.17 15.59 7.87
C LEU A 181 35.95 16.28 8.50
N CYS A 182 35.87 16.33 9.83
CA CYS A 182 34.81 17.06 10.54
C CYS A 182 34.84 18.58 10.26
N ASN A 183 36.04 19.18 10.15
CA ASN A 183 36.20 20.60 9.84
C ASN A 183 36.03 20.90 8.34
N MET A 184 36.33 19.95 7.44
CA MET A 184 36.14 20.11 6.00
C MET A 184 34.67 20.03 5.56
N GLU A 185 33.80 19.44 6.38
CA GLU A 185 32.34 19.48 6.19
C GLU A 185 31.67 20.76 6.75
N GLU A 186 32.42 21.68 7.38
CA GLU A 186 31.87 22.96 7.85
C GLU A 186 31.45 23.89 6.69
N GLU A 187 31.85 23.58 5.45
CA GLU A 187 31.52 24.33 4.23
C GLU A 187 30.58 23.57 3.28
N GLU A 188 29.82 22.57 3.72
CA GLU A 188 28.58 22.25 3.00
C GLU A 188 27.58 23.38 3.28
N GLU A 189 27.74 24.45 2.52
CA GLU A 189 26.77 25.53 2.37
C GLU A 189 25.40 24.86 2.22
N PHE A 190 24.46 25.20 3.11
CA PHE A 190 23.10 24.71 3.00
C PHE A 190 22.62 25.10 1.61
N VAL A 191 22.57 24.14 0.68
CA VAL A 191 22.06 24.39 -0.66
C VAL A 191 20.58 24.63 -0.47
N ILE A 192 20.23 25.91 -0.35
CA ILE A 192 18.85 26.36 -0.31
C ILE A 192 18.30 26.04 -1.69
N ASP A 193 17.50 24.98 -1.77
CA ASP A 193 16.73 24.72 -2.97
C ASP A 193 15.65 25.81 -3.06
N GLU A 194 15.91 26.83 -3.89
CA GLU A 194 14.98 27.93 -4.10
C GLU A 194 13.66 27.46 -4.73
N ASN A 195 13.61 26.24 -5.27
CA ASN A 195 12.42 25.63 -5.86
C ASN A 195 11.59 24.80 -4.85
N GLU A 196 12.04 24.66 -3.60
CA GLU A 196 11.27 23.94 -2.60
C GLU A 196 9.99 24.72 -2.24
N TYR A 197 8.84 24.12 -2.51
CA TYR A 197 7.54 24.73 -2.21
C TYR A 197 7.28 24.74 -0.71
N PHE A 198 7.02 25.93 -0.17
CA PHE A 198 6.55 26.12 1.20
C PHE A 198 5.17 26.78 1.19
N PRO A 199 4.18 26.23 1.93
CA PRO A 199 2.87 26.88 2.04
C PRO A 199 3.01 28.24 2.72
N PRO A 200 2.12 29.20 2.43
CA PRO A 200 2.18 30.52 3.05
C PRO A 200 2.05 30.42 4.58
N PRO A 201 2.76 31.26 5.34
CA PRO A 201 2.82 31.16 6.80
C PRO A 201 1.46 31.50 7.45
N GLY A 202 1.19 30.88 8.61
CA GLY A 202 -0.02 31.15 9.39
C GLY A 202 -1.29 30.44 8.90
N LEU A 203 -1.18 29.53 7.91
CA LEU A 203 -2.29 28.66 7.54
C LEU A 203 -2.52 27.60 8.63
N LEU A 204 -3.79 27.42 9.01
CA LEU A 204 -4.20 26.45 10.02
C LEU A 204 -4.08 25.02 9.51
N ILE A 205 -3.30 24.17 10.19
CA ILE A 205 -3.17 22.74 9.88
C ILE A 205 -3.92 21.95 10.96
N PRO A 206 -5.05 21.30 10.63
CA PRO A 206 -5.79 20.48 11.57
C PRO A 206 -5.03 19.17 11.84
N GLY A 207 -4.83 18.84 13.12
CA GLY A 207 -4.18 17.58 13.52
C GLY A 207 -5.08 16.34 13.40
N PHE A 208 -6.40 16.53 13.26
CA PHE A 208 -7.37 15.45 13.13
C PHE A 208 -8.38 15.76 12.04
N TYR A 209 -8.70 14.75 11.23
CA TYR A 209 -9.75 14.81 10.23
C TYR A 209 -10.69 13.63 10.40
N ALA A 210 -11.98 13.91 10.41
CA ALA A 210 -13.05 12.91 10.44
C ALA A 210 -14.03 13.24 9.29
N PRO A 211 -14.18 12.35 8.29
CA PRO A 211 -15.07 12.61 7.16
C PRO A 211 -16.53 12.82 7.63
N PRO A 212 -17.20 13.92 7.24
CA PRO A 212 -18.58 14.20 7.65
C PRO A 212 -19.58 13.29 6.94
N ASN A 213 -19.42 13.15 5.62
CA ASN A 213 -20.37 12.50 4.71
C ASN A 213 -20.12 11.01 4.61
N ASP A 214 -21.18 10.22 4.42
CA ASP A 214 -21.07 8.76 4.32
C ASP A 214 -20.28 8.34 3.07
N ILE A 215 -20.39 9.09 1.98
CA ILE A 215 -19.60 8.89 0.74
C ILE A 215 -18.10 9.06 1.02
N ALA A 216 -17.72 10.13 1.73
CA ALA A 216 -16.32 10.36 2.08
C ALA A 216 -15.81 9.31 3.09
N LYS A 217 -16.66 8.79 3.97
CA LYS A 217 -16.31 7.67 4.88
C LYS A 217 -16.10 6.37 4.11
N THR A 218 -16.97 6.04 3.16
CA THR A 218 -16.83 4.84 2.34
C THR A 218 -15.60 4.90 1.46
N ASN A 219 -15.31 6.06 0.86
CA ASN A 219 -14.10 6.27 0.07
C ASN A 219 -12.84 6.17 0.93
N GLY A 220 -12.82 6.85 2.09
CA GLY A 220 -11.74 6.74 3.04
C GLY A 220 -11.51 5.29 3.51
N LEU A 221 -12.56 4.51 3.74
CA LEU A 221 -12.46 3.09 4.07
C LEU A 221 -11.91 2.25 2.92
N ALA A 222 -12.37 2.50 1.69
CA ALA A 222 -11.91 1.77 0.50
C ALA A 222 -10.42 2.01 0.22
N VAL A 223 -9.95 3.25 0.36
CA VAL A 223 -8.57 3.65 0.08
C VAL A 223 -7.63 3.27 1.23
N LEU A 224 -8.02 3.54 2.48
CA LEU A 224 -7.15 3.36 3.64
C LEU A 224 -7.22 1.95 4.24
N PHE A 225 -8.33 1.23 4.06
CA PHE A 225 -8.52 -0.11 4.64
C PHE A 225 -9.11 -1.12 3.64
N PRO A 226 -8.45 -1.34 2.47
CA PRO A 226 -8.98 -2.18 1.41
C PRO A 226 -9.25 -3.64 1.85
N LYS A 227 -8.46 -4.15 2.80
CA LYS A 227 -8.66 -5.50 3.36
C LYS A 227 -10.00 -5.63 4.10
N LEU A 228 -10.32 -4.63 4.94
CA LEU A 228 -11.57 -4.61 5.71
C LEU A 228 -12.81 -4.47 4.80
N VAL A 229 -12.64 -3.81 3.65
CA VAL A 229 -13.68 -3.64 2.64
C VAL A 229 -13.87 -4.93 1.85
N ARG A 230 -12.79 -5.55 1.34
CA ARG A 230 -12.87 -6.82 0.58
C ARG A 230 -13.52 -7.96 1.35
N GLU A 231 -13.32 -8.03 2.66
CA GLU A 231 -13.95 -9.06 3.50
C GLU A 231 -15.46 -8.87 3.69
N ARG A 232 -15.98 -7.65 3.47
CA ARG A 232 -17.35 -7.27 3.85
C ARG A 232 -18.22 -6.78 2.70
N VAL A 233 -17.62 -6.37 1.60
CA VAL A 233 -18.31 -5.90 0.41
C VAL A 233 -18.39 -7.05 -0.59
N THR A 234 -19.59 -7.32 -1.09
CA THR A 234 -19.80 -8.25 -2.20
C THR A 234 -18.98 -7.77 -3.40
N PRO A 235 -18.19 -8.64 -4.07
CA PRO A 235 -17.50 -8.25 -5.29
C PRO A 235 -18.52 -7.68 -6.28
N ASN A 236 -18.09 -6.67 -7.06
CA ASN A 236 -18.94 -6.12 -8.10
C ASN A 236 -19.43 -7.27 -9.00
N PRO A 237 -20.73 -7.33 -9.36
CA PRO A 237 -21.20 -8.34 -10.29
C PRO A 237 -20.41 -8.17 -11.59
N GLU A 238 -19.85 -9.26 -12.11
CA GLU A 238 -19.22 -9.28 -13.42
C GLU A 238 -20.35 -9.11 -14.45
N PHE A 239 -20.43 -7.92 -15.04
CA PHE A 239 -21.37 -7.66 -16.13
C PHE A 239 -20.82 -8.27 -17.40
N LEU A 240 -21.59 -9.16 -18.01
CA LEU A 240 -21.31 -9.64 -19.36
C LEU A 240 -21.41 -8.46 -20.34
N PRO A 241 -20.55 -8.40 -21.37
CA PRO A 241 -20.69 -7.38 -22.40
C PRO A 241 -22.05 -7.53 -23.11
N PRO A 242 -22.57 -6.46 -23.74
CA PRO A 242 -23.81 -6.55 -24.53
C PRO A 242 -23.69 -7.68 -25.55
N HIS A 243 -24.66 -8.58 -25.59
CA HIS A 243 -24.55 -9.80 -26.37
C HIS A 243 -25.84 -10.21 -27.07
N VAL A 244 -25.69 -11.06 -28.10
CA VAL A 244 -26.78 -11.59 -28.91
C VAL A 244 -26.66 -13.09 -29.07
N LEU A 245 -27.80 -13.76 -29.25
CA LEU A 245 -27.88 -15.17 -29.56
C LEU A 245 -27.94 -15.38 -31.07
N VAL A 246 -27.10 -16.28 -31.59
CA VAL A 246 -27.15 -16.74 -32.98
C VAL A 246 -27.34 -18.25 -33.00
N LEU A 247 -28.41 -18.72 -33.65
CA LEU A 247 -28.70 -20.14 -33.84
C LEU A 247 -28.49 -20.56 -35.29
N LEU A 248 -27.64 -21.56 -35.49
CA LEU A 248 -27.31 -22.14 -36.78
C LEU A 248 -27.79 -23.60 -36.85
N GLU A 249 -28.00 -24.09 -38.07
CA GLU A 249 -28.23 -25.51 -38.31
C GLU A 249 -26.99 -26.34 -37.99
N ILE A 250 -27.18 -27.49 -37.32
CA ILE A 250 -26.08 -28.41 -37.00
C ILE A 250 -25.33 -28.92 -38.24
N ASN A 251 -25.98 -28.92 -39.40
CA ASN A 251 -25.38 -29.31 -40.68
C ASN A 251 -24.24 -28.37 -41.10
N LYS A 252 -24.23 -27.13 -40.61
CA LYS A 252 -23.24 -26.11 -40.94
C LYS A 252 -22.13 -25.98 -39.89
N ARG A 253 -22.09 -26.87 -38.89
CA ARG A 253 -21.20 -26.75 -37.72
C ARG A 253 -19.72 -26.56 -38.04
N TYR A 254 -19.15 -27.34 -38.97
CA TYR A 254 -17.74 -27.22 -39.35
C TYR A 254 -17.45 -25.88 -40.03
N LYS A 255 -18.33 -25.45 -40.93
CA LYS A 255 -18.21 -24.16 -41.61
C LYS A 255 -18.35 -22.99 -40.64
N ALA A 256 -19.24 -23.11 -39.65
CA ALA A 256 -19.43 -22.10 -38.61
C ALA A 256 -18.17 -21.92 -37.75
N ILE A 257 -17.58 -23.03 -37.28
CA ILE A 257 -16.32 -23.00 -36.52
C ILE A 257 -15.20 -22.37 -37.34
N GLU A 258 -15.00 -22.82 -38.59
CA GLU A 258 -13.95 -22.30 -39.46
C GLU A 258 -14.10 -20.79 -39.71
N THR A 259 -15.33 -20.33 -39.91
CA THR A 259 -15.64 -18.92 -40.16
C THR A 259 -15.38 -18.04 -38.94
N ILE A 260 -15.67 -18.54 -37.73
CA ILE A 260 -15.57 -17.75 -36.50
C ILE A 260 -14.26 -17.95 -35.73
N ALA A 261 -13.42 -18.91 -36.14
CA ALA A 261 -12.11 -19.16 -35.53
C ALA A 261 -11.21 -17.91 -35.40
N PRO A 262 -11.14 -17.00 -36.38
CA PRO A 262 -10.37 -15.74 -36.23
C PRO A 262 -10.90 -14.82 -35.12
N TYR A 263 -12.16 -15.00 -34.72
CA TYR A 263 -12.90 -14.11 -33.81
C TYR A 263 -13.25 -14.79 -32.48
N LYS A 264 -12.45 -15.76 -32.03
CA LYS A 264 -12.65 -16.48 -30.76
C LYS A 264 -12.91 -15.57 -29.56
N HIS A 265 -12.27 -14.40 -29.52
CA HIS A 265 -12.41 -13.41 -28.44
C HIS A 265 -13.81 -12.77 -28.35
N ALA A 266 -14.61 -12.82 -29.41
CA ALA A 266 -15.97 -12.25 -29.44
C ALA A 266 -17.05 -13.25 -29.01
N ILE A 267 -16.70 -14.53 -28.83
CA ILE A 267 -17.63 -15.58 -28.41
C ILE A 267 -17.56 -15.68 -26.89
N ILE A 268 -18.70 -15.52 -26.23
CA ILE A 268 -18.82 -15.66 -24.77
C ILE A 268 -19.05 -17.13 -24.43
N ASN A 269 -20.08 -17.74 -25.03
CA ASN A 269 -20.43 -19.15 -24.84
C ASN A 269 -20.84 -19.80 -26.16
N MET A 270 -20.63 -21.11 -26.25
CA MET A 270 -20.98 -21.95 -27.39
C MET A 270 -21.62 -23.26 -26.92
N GLY A 271 -22.56 -23.78 -27.69
CA GLY A 271 -23.15 -25.09 -27.39
C GLY A 271 -24.09 -25.60 -28.46
N ILE A 272 -24.39 -26.89 -28.38
CA ILE A 272 -25.34 -27.57 -29.24
C ILE A 272 -26.57 -27.93 -28.41
N PHE A 273 -27.72 -27.48 -28.89
CA PHE A 273 -29.00 -27.62 -28.21
C PHE A 273 -30.03 -28.25 -29.14
N GLU A 274 -30.90 -29.11 -28.60
CA GLU A 274 -32.18 -29.39 -29.23
C GLU A 274 -33.12 -28.23 -28.94
N ALA A 275 -33.36 -27.37 -29.93
CA ALA A 275 -34.13 -26.16 -29.74
C ALA A 275 -34.97 -25.83 -30.98
N LEU A 276 -36.27 -25.65 -30.77
CA LEU A 276 -37.17 -25.01 -31.74
C LEU A 276 -37.23 -23.48 -31.53
N SER A 277 -36.97 -23.04 -30.30
CA SER A 277 -36.96 -21.64 -29.87
C SER A 277 -35.96 -21.46 -28.72
N PRO A 278 -35.38 -20.26 -28.52
CA PRO A 278 -34.44 -20.00 -27.42
C PRO A 278 -34.95 -20.35 -26.02
N TYR A 279 -36.25 -20.17 -25.76
CA TYR A 279 -36.86 -20.44 -24.45
C TYR A 279 -37.13 -21.92 -24.15
N HIS A 280 -37.04 -22.79 -25.15
CA HIS A 280 -37.32 -24.22 -25.02
C HIS A 280 -36.18 -25.00 -25.67
N SER A 281 -35.05 -25.03 -24.96
CA SER A 281 -33.83 -25.69 -25.41
C SER A 281 -33.37 -26.75 -24.41
N VAL A 282 -32.93 -27.90 -24.91
CA VAL A 282 -32.23 -28.92 -24.12
C VAL A 282 -30.78 -28.97 -24.57
N HIS A 283 -29.85 -28.75 -23.64
CA HIS A 283 -28.41 -28.83 -23.92
C HIS A 283 -27.99 -30.27 -24.22
N ILE A 284 -27.14 -30.46 -25.23
CA ILE A 284 -26.62 -31.76 -25.65
C ILE A 284 -25.10 -31.83 -25.48
N ALA A 285 -24.38 -30.86 -26.03
CA ALA A 285 -22.93 -30.88 -26.07
C ALA A 285 -22.36 -29.46 -26.07
N TYR A 286 -21.19 -29.29 -25.44
CA TYR A 286 -20.51 -27.99 -25.36
C TYR A 286 -19.71 -27.69 -26.64
N THR A 287 -19.10 -28.72 -27.24
CA THR A 287 -18.27 -28.61 -28.45
C THR A 287 -18.76 -29.51 -29.58
N VAL A 288 -18.38 -29.18 -30.80
CA VAL A 288 -18.61 -30.00 -32.00
C VAL A 288 -17.81 -31.29 -31.93
N LYS A 289 -16.59 -31.28 -31.40
CA LYS A 289 -15.83 -32.51 -31.12
C LYS A 289 -16.58 -33.44 -30.16
N GLN A 290 -17.14 -32.91 -29.07
CA GLN A 290 -17.97 -33.71 -28.16
C GLN A 290 -19.20 -34.26 -28.88
N PHE A 291 -19.88 -33.42 -29.66
CA PHE A 291 -21.05 -33.86 -30.42
C PHE A 291 -20.76 -34.98 -31.42
N ASP A 292 -19.63 -34.92 -32.12
CA ASP A 292 -19.26 -35.95 -33.11
C ASP A 292 -18.93 -37.31 -32.47
N THR A 293 -18.64 -37.33 -31.15
CA THR A 293 -18.43 -38.58 -30.38
C THR A 293 -19.71 -39.21 -29.85
N LEU A 294 -20.84 -38.49 -29.89
CA LEU A 294 -22.14 -39.00 -29.46
C LEU A 294 -22.77 -39.88 -30.55
N ASP A 295 -23.58 -40.87 -30.14
CA ASP A 295 -24.32 -41.74 -31.05
C ASP A 295 -25.45 -40.98 -31.76
N ILE A 296 -25.12 -40.40 -32.92
CA ILE A 296 -25.97 -39.56 -33.78
C ILE A 296 -27.26 -40.28 -34.20
N SER A 297 -27.25 -41.62 -34.25
CA SER A 297 -28.35 -42.47 -34.71
C SER A 297 -29.67 -42.31 -33.93
N SER A 298 -29.61 -41.75 -32.71
CA SER A 298 -30.78 -41.56 -31.85
C SER A 298 -31.34 -40.13 -31.86
N LEU A 299 -30.62 -39.18 -32.46
CA LEU A 299 -30.95 -37.75 -32.39
C LEU A 299 -31.60 -37.25 -33.68
N ASN A 300 -32.65 -36.45 -33.54
CA ASN A 300 -33.29 -35.78 -34.68
C ASN A 300 -32.46 -34.57 -35.11
N LEU A 301 -31.58 -34.76 -36.10
CA LEU A 301 -30.68 -33.72 -36.63
C LEU A 301 -31.41 -32.41 -36.98
N ASP A 302 -32.65 -32.48 -37.46
CA ASP A 302 -33.44 -31.31 -37.88
C ASP A 302 -33.81 -30.36 -36.72
N LYS A 303 -33.79 -30.86 -35.48
CA LYS A 303 -34.10 -30.07 -34.27
C LYS A 303 -32.85 -29.55 -33.58
N LEU A 304 -31.66 -29.97 -34.02
CA LEU A 304 -30.41 -29.59 -33.42
C LEU A 304 -29.91 -28.26 -33.98
N ARG A 305 -29.57 -27.37 -33.05
CA ARG A 305 -29.07 -26.03 -33.36
C ARG A 305 -27.74 -25.83 -32.67
N LEU A 306 -26.81 -25.22 -33.39
CA LEU A 306 -25.57 -24.70 -32.85
C LEU A 306 -25.83 -23.27 -32.39
N ALA A 307 -25.67 -23.02 -31.10
CA ALA A 307 -25.92 -21.73 -30.47
C ALA A 307 -24.60 -21.03 -30.14
N PHE A 308 -24.52 -19.75 -30.49
CA PHE A 308 -23.43 -18.86 -30.12
C PHE A 308 -24.00 -17.69 -29.32
N MET A 309 -23.43 -17.46 -28.14
CA MET A 309 -23.58 -16.23 -27.39
C MET A 309 -22.43 -15.31 -27.75
N MET A 310 -22.74 -14.20 -28.42
CA MET A 310 -21.73 -13.33 -29.01
C MET A 310 -21.74 -11.94 -28.41
N SER A 311 -20.55 -11.40 -28.13
CA SER A 311 -20.35 -10.00 -27.77
C SER A 311 -20.62 -9.08 -28.98
N MET A 312 -21.34 -8.00 -28.73
CA MET A 312 -21.64 -6.92 -29.67
C MET A 312 -20.62 -5.77 -29.62
N GLU A 313 -19.48 -5.94 -28.94
CA GLU A 313 -18.40 -4.96 -28.98
C GLU A 313 -17.77 -4.85 -30.38
N VAL A 314 -17.81 -5.95 -31.15
CA VAL A 314 -17.32 -6.02 -32.54
C VAL A 314 -18.38 -6.70 -33.39
N ASP A 315 -18.93 -5.99 -34.38
CA ASP A 315 -20.02 -6.51 -35.23
C ASP A 315 -19.55 -7.48 -36.34
N VAL A 316 -18.25 -7.48 -36.64
CA VAL A 316 -17.66 -8.25 -37.74
C VAL A 316 -17.96 -9.76 -37.65
N PRO A 317 -17.81 -10.45 -36.50
CA PRO A 317 -18.06 -11.89 -36.42
C PRO A 317 -19.55 -12.20 -36.62
N LEU A 318 -20.45 -11.30 -36.23
CA LEU A 318 -21.88 -11.48 -36.40
C LEU A 318 -22.23 -11.48 -37.88
N LEU A 319 -21.66 -10.54 -38.65
CA LEU A 319 -21.83 -10.48 -40.10
C LEU A 319 -21.37 -11.77 -40.79
N HIS A 320 -20.24 -12.34 -40.37
CA HIS A 320 -19.74 -13.60 -40.93
C HIS A 320 -20.65 -14.79 -40.60
N LEU A 321 -21.30 -14.81 -39.43
CA LEU A 321 -22.31 -15.81 -39.13
C LEU A 321 -23.61 -15.59 -39.92
N MET A 322 -23.97 -14.34 -40.22
CA MET A 322 -25.13 -14.04 -41.08
C MET A 322 -24.99 -14.64 -42.48
N ASP A 323 -23.77 -14.66 -43.04
CA ASP A 323 -23.48 -15.29 -44.34
C ASP A 323 -23.71 -16.81 -44.36
N LEU A 324 -23.80 -17.44 -43.18
CA LEU A 324 -24.13 -18.85 -43.03
C LEU A 324 -25.63 -19.11 -42.99
N ASN A 325 -26.47 -18.08 -43.14
CA ASN A 325 -27.92 -18.12 -43.04
C ASN A 325 -28.37 -18.76 -41.71
N PRO A 326 -28.23 -18.05 -40.59
CA PRO A 326 -28.70 -18.50 -39.29
C PRO A 326 -30.22 -18.65 -39.29
N VAL A 327 -30.70 -19.59 -38.49
CA VAL A 327 -32.13 -19.88 -38.32
C VAL A 327 -32.77 -18.82 -37.46
N PHE A 328 -32.02 -18.33 -36.48
CA PHE A 328 -32.47 -17.33 -35.54
C PHE A 328 -31.31 -16.43 -35.13
N VAL A 329 -31.60 -15.14 -34.99
CA VAL A 329 -30.69 -14.12 -34.47
C VAL A 329 -31.52 -13.18 -33.59
N SER A 330 -31.02 -12.87 -32.40
CA SER A 330 -31.66 -11.90 -31.51
C SER A 330 -31.81 -10.54 -32.19
N ARG A 331 -32.91 -9.85 -31.90
CA ARG A 331 -33.23 -8.56 -32.54
C ARG A 331 -32.35 -7.42 -32.03
N ASP A 332 -31.99 -7.47 -30.76
CA ASP A 332 -31.29 -6.44 -30.02
C ASP A 332 -30.61 -7.04 -28.78
N CYS A 333 -29.73 -6.26 -28.13
CA CYS A 333 -28.96 -6.73 -26.96
C CYS A 333 -29.86 -7.07 -25.75
N ALA A 334 -30.98 -6.36 -25.56
CA ALA A 334 -31.86 -6.61 -24.42
C ALA A 334 -32.60 -7.95 -24.57
N THR A 335 -33.17 -8.21 -25.76
CA THR A 335 -33.77 -9.52 -26.05
C THR A 335 -32.70 -10.61 -26.09
N GLY A 336 -31.49 -10.31 -26.59
CA GLY A 336 -30.36 -11.23 -26.63
C GLY A 336 -29.95 -11.71 -25.24
N GLU A 337 -29.93 -10.81 -24.25
CA GLU A 337 -29.64 -11.16 -22.85
C GLU A 337 -30.67 -12.14 -22.28
N GLU A 338 -31.97 -11.90 -22.51
CA GLU A 338 -33.04 -12.79 -22.06
C GLU A 338 -32.96 -14.18 -22.74
N GLU A 339 -32.69 -14.21 -24.04
CA GLU A 339 -32.60 -15.44 -24.84
C GLU A 339 -31.35 -16.24 -24.49
N CYS A 340 -30.21 -15.56 -24.29
CA CYS A 340 -28.98 -16.18 -23.82
C CYS A 340 -29.13 -16.71 -22.40
N ALA A 341 -29.77 -15.97 -21.49
CA ALA A 341 -30.03 -16.45 -20.13
C ALA A 341 -30.94 -17.69 -20.09
N ALA A 342 -31.84 -17.85 -21.07
CA ALA A 342 -32.69 -19.03 -21.18
C ALA A 342 -31.94 -20.28 -21.66
N MET A 343 -30.98 -20.11 -22.58
CA MET A 343 -30.19 -21.23 -23.13
C MET A 343 -28.92 -21.56 -22.33
N PHE A 344 -28.26 -20.54 -21.80
CA PHE A 344 -26.99 -20.62 -21.08
C PHE A 344 -27.20 -20.28 -19.60
N PRO A 345 -27.33 -21.28 -18.71
CA PRO A 345 -27.45 -21.04 -17.27
C PRO A 345 -26.18 -20.37 -16.69
N VAL A 346 -26.29 -19.77 -15.51
CA VAL A 346 -25.23 -18.98 -14.86
C VAL A 346 -23.92 -19.77 -14.64
N ASN A 347 -23.98 -21.10 -14.59
CA ASN A 347 -22.81 -21.97 -14.42
C ASN A 347 -22.48 -22.77 -15.69
N TYR A 348 -22.85 -22.24 -16.85
CA TYR A 348 -22.70 -22.96 -18.11
C TYR A 348 -21.23 -23.16 -18.47
N ALA A 349 -20.81 -24.43 -18.47
CA ALA A 349 -19.47 -24.89 -18.82
C ALA A 349 -18.29 -24.31 -17.99
N ASP A 350 -18.54 -24.01 -16.72
CA ASP A 350 -17.46 -23.79 -15.74
C ASP A 350 -16.54 -25.02 -15.64
N ASP A 351 -17.08 -26.22 -15.87
CA ASP A 351 -16.37 -27.51 -15.78
C ASP A 351 -15.79 -28.01 -17.12
N TYR A 352 -16.04 -27.33 -18.25
CA TYR A 352 -15.72 -27.83 -19.59
C TYR A 352 -15.12 -26.76 -20.52
N ASP A 353 -14.07 -27.12 -21.27
CA ASP A 353 -13.45 -26.22 -22.26
C ASP A 353 -14.32 -26.12 -23.54
N GLN A 354 -15.18 -25.10 -23.59
CA GLN A 354 -16.09 -24.84 -24.72
C GLN A 354 -15.36 -24.49 -26.01
N PHE A 355 -14.07 -24.16 -25.96
CA PHE A 355 -13.32 -23.63 -27.10
C PHE A 355 -12.27 -24.60 -27.65
N GLU A 356 -12.35 -25.88 -27.29
CA GLU A 356 -11.45 -26.93 -27.78
C GLU A 356 -11.48 -27.04 -29.33
N ASP A 357 -12.59 -26.68 -29.97
CA ASP A 357 -12.76 -26.74 -31.42
C ASP A 357 -11.96 -25.68 -32.18
N PHE A 358 -11.48 -24.65 -31.50
CA PHE A 358 -10.72 -23.53 -32.11
C PHE A 358 -9.20 -23.71 -32.04
N ASN A 359 -8.72 -24.80 -31.43
CA ASN A 359 -7.31 -25.10 -31.23
C ASN A 359 -6.74 -26.04 -32.30
#